data_AF-A0A967GY99-F1
#
_entry.id   AF-A0A967GY99-F1
#
_cell.length_a   1.000
_cell.length_b   1.000
_cell.length_c   1.000
_cell.angle_alpha   90.00
_cell.angle_beta   90.00
_cell.angle_gamma   90.00
#
_symmetry.space_group_name_H-M   'P 1'
#
loop_
_entity.id
_entity.type
_entity.pdbx_description
1 polymer ?
#
loop_
_entity_poly.entity_id
_entity_poly.type
_entity_poly.pdbx_seq_one_letter_code
_entity_poly.pdbx_strand_id
1 'polypeptide(L)'
;MAYLEVITRTFGGRPELLARCTASLEALEDRDWVQRIVVDDERRGVAWAVGNLATIEAAGSWVWVLDDDDLCTFPGLIGAIRELEEAEAPDVIAVRVDHGEFGILPPDKRWRRAPARSWVSTPNVIVRRDVWERCRHGWTARYSGDFDFVSTLWWSGARWAWLDVVAAGQPVAMHGAAEERAGAC
;
A
#
# COMPACT_ATOMS: atom_id res chain seq x y z
N MET A 1 -16.70 7.05 -10.15
CA MET A 1 -15.95 6.49 -9.00
C MET A 1 -14.66 5.98 -9.58
N ALA A 2 -13.51 6.34 -9.00
CA ALA A 2 -12.22 5.87 -9.54
C ALA A 2 -12.11 4.35 -9.38
N TYR A 3 -11.45 3.69 -10.33
CA TYR A 3 -11.21 2.25 -10.22
C TYR A 3 -10.20 1.94 -9.11
N LEU A 4 -9.02 2.57 -9.13
CA LEU A 4 -8.03 2.44 -8.06
C LEU A 4 -7.98 3.70 -7.19
N GLU A 5 -8.13 3.54 -5.87
CA GLU A 5 -7.77 4.56 -4.90
C GLU A 5 -6.43 4.20 -4.25
N VAL A 6 -5.50 5.15 -4.27
CA VAL A 6 -4.23 5.03 -3.57
C VAL A 6 -4.26 5.94 -2.34
N ILE A 7 -4.22 5.34 -1.16
CA ILE A 7 -4.13 6.07 0.11
C ILE A 7 -2.65 6.30 0.40
N THR A 8 -2.24 7.56 0.51
CA THR A 8 -0.87 7.95 0.86
C THR A 8 -0.87 8.74 2.15
N ARG A 9 -0.16 8.23 3.16
CA ARG A 9 -0.04 8.86 4.47
C ARG A 9 1.18 9.76 4.49
N THR A 10 1.07 10.92 5.12
CA THR A 10 2.19 11.83 5.34
C THR A 10 2.02 12.60 6.64
N PHE A 11 3.10 13.18 7.16
CA PHE A 11 3.07 14.12 8.29
C PHE A 11 3.67 15.50 7.90
N GLY A 12 3.81 15.74 6.59
CA GLY A 12 4.34 16.99 6.03
C GLY A 12 5.85 17.18 6.17
N GLY A 13 6.58 16.19 6.71
CA GLY A 13 8.03 16.22 6.83
C GLY A 13 8.81 15.62 5.66
N ARG A 14 8.12 15.18 4.59
CA ARG A 14 8.70 14.50 3.43
C ARG A 14 8.16 15.02 2.08
N PRO A 15 8.16 16.35 1.83
CA PRO A 15 7.54 16.90 0.62
C PRO A 15 8.19 16.41 -0.68
N GLU A 16 9.51 16.21 -0.75
CA GLU A 16 10.18 15.71 -1.96
C GLU A 16 9.88 14.23 -2.19
N LEU A 17 9.91 13.40 -1.14
CA LEU A 17 9.53 12.00 -1.27
C LEU A 17 8.05 11.85 -1.66
N LEU A 18 7.14 12.63 -1.05
CA LEU A 18 5.72 12.64 -1.43
C LEU A 18 5.55 13.00 -2.91
N ALA A 19 6.26 14.03 -3.38
CA ALA A 19 6.22 14.42 -4.79
C ALA A 19 6.70 13.29 -5.71
N ARG A 20 7.73 12.53 -5.31
CA ARG A 20 8.21 11.35 -6.06
C ARG A 20 7.19 10.20 -6.04
N CYS A 21 6.57 9.94 -4.89
CA CYS A 21 5.47 8.98 -4.77
C CYS A 21 4.34 9.34 -5.75
N THR A 22 3.86 10.58 -5.72
CA THR A 22 2.81 11.06 -6.64
C THR A 22 3.26 10.97 -8.10
N ALA A 23 4.47 11.40 -8.45
CA ALA A 23 4.99 11.29 -9.81
C ALA A 23 5.06 9.83 -10.31
N SER A 24 5.37 8.89 -9.42
CA SER A 24 5.37 7.46 -9.77
C SER A 24 3.97 6.91 -10.09
N LEU A 25 2.93 7.43 -9.42
CA LEU A 25 1.53 7.10 -9.73
C LEU A 25 1.06 7.81 -11.00
N GLU A 26 1.52 9.03 -11.27
CA GLU A 26 1.29 9.75 -12.52
C GLU A 26 1.95 9.08 -13.74
N ALA A 27 2.84 8.11 -13.53
CA ALA A 27 3.41 7.28 -14.59
C ALA A 27 2.55 6.04 -14.93
N LEU A 28 1.45 5.78 -14.21
CA LEU A 28 0.52 4.70 -14.55
C LEU A 28 -0.10 4.90 -15.94
N GLU A 29 -0.22 3.80 -16.68
CA GLU A 29 -0.73 3.80 -18.06
C GLU A 29 -2.24 4.08 -18.11
N ASP A 30 -3.02 3.52 -17.18
CA ASP A 30 -4.45 3.82 -17.00
C ASP A 30 -4.60 5.02 -16.03
N ARG A 31 -5.54 5.92 -16.35
CA ARG A 31 -5.84 7.14 -15.60
C ARG A 31 -7.06 7.02 -14.68
N ASP A 32 -7.70 5.86 -14.63
CA ASP A 32 -8.86 5.59 -13.76
C ASP A 32 -8.45 5.35 -12.29
N TRP A 33 -7.81 6.34 -11.69
CA TRP A 33 -7.36 6.27 -10.31
C TRP A 33 -7.40 7.64 -9.62
N VAL A 34 -7.29 7.63 -8.29
CA VAL A 34 -7.18 8.83 -7.46
C VAL A 34 -6.19 8.61 -6.32
N GLN A 35 -5.44 9.63 -5.93
CA GLN A 35 -4.65 9.65 -4.70
C GLN A 35 -5.44 10.33 -3.57
N ARG A 36 -5.56 9.68 -2.42
CA ARG A 36 -6.04 10.31 -1.19
C ARG A 36 -4.85 10.55 -0.25
N ILE A 37 -4.46 11.80 -0.10
CA ILE A 37 -3.44 12.20 0.88
C ILE A 37 -4.07 12.30 2.27
N VAL A 38 -3.49 11.59 3.23
CA VAL A 38 -3.90 11.59 4.64
C VAL A 38 -2.79 12.21 5.46
N VAL A 39 -3.03 13.44 5.93
CA VAL A 39 -2.02 14.24 6.62
C VAL A 39 -2.16 14.08 8.14
N ASP A 40 -1.04 13.82 8.80
CA ASP A 40 -0.87 13.89 10.26
C ASP A 40 -0.19 15.20 10.66
N ASP A 41 -0.97 16.28 10.73
CA ASP A 41 -0.45 17.61 11.11
C ASP A 41 0.08 17.65 12.56
N GLU A 42 -0.36 16.72 13.40
CA GLU A 42 0.04 16.61 14.81
C GLU A 42 1.30 15.78 15.04
N ARG A 43 1.82 15.11 14.00
CA ARG A 43 3.01 14.23 14.06
C ARG A 43 2.92 13.17 15.17
N ARG A 44 1.77 12.50 15.26
CA ARG A 44 1.46 11.43 16.22
C ARG A 44 2.26 10.15 15.99
N GLY A 45 2.89 10.03 14.81
CA GLY A 45 3.90 9.02 14.52
C GLY A 45 3.35 7.75 13.87
N VAL A 46 4.26 6.83 13.52
CA VAL A 46 3.95 5.66 12.65
C VAL A 46 2.85 4.78 13.21
N ALA A 47 2.87 4.49 14.52
CA ALA A 47 1.85 3.65 15.14
C ALA A 47 0.44 4.25 14.99
N TRP A 48 0.30 5.56 15.18
CA TRP A 48 -0.96 6.26 14.94
C TRP A 48 -1.33 6.23 13.46
N ALA A 49 -0.39 6.54 12.56
CA ALA A 49 -0.64 6.56 11.12
C ALA A 49 -1.10 5.19 10.57
N VAL A 50 -0.61 4.08 11.14
CA VAL A 50 -1.08 2.72 10.82
C VAL A 50 -2.48 2.49 11.36
N GLY A 51 -2.73 2.79 12.63
CA GLY A 51 -4.07 2.63 13.22
C GLY A 51 -5.13 3.51 12.55
N ASN A 52 -4.77 4.69 12.07
CA ASN A 52 -5.67 5.63 11.41
C ASN A 52 -6.23 5.09 10.08
N LEU A 53 -5.55 4.13 9.43
CA LEU A 53 -6.09 3.46 8.24
C LEU A 53 -7.43 2.77 8.53
N ALA A 54 -7.68 2.37 9.79
CA ALA A 54 -8.97 1.81 10.20
C ALA A 54 -10.14 2.76 10.02
N THR A 55 -9.91 4.08 9.99
CA THR A 55 -10.97 5.10 9.94
C THR A 55 -11.28 5.56 8.51
N ILE A 56 -10.52 5.09 7.53
CA ILE A 56 -10.62 5.59 6.15
C ILE A 56 -11.63 4.74 5.37
N GLU A 57 -12.70 5.37 4.91
CA GLU A 57 -13.66 4.76 4.00
C GLU A 57 -13.16 4.81 2.55
N ALA A 58 -13.36 3.74 1.79
CA ALA A 58 -12.95 3.60 0.41
C ALA A 58 -13.80 4.48 -0.54
N ALA A 59 -13.13 5.25 -1.39
CA ALA A 59 -13.70 5.99 -2.52
C ALA A 59 -13.37 5.37 -3.89
N GLY A 60 -12.42 4.42 -3.97
CA GLY A 60 -12.14 3.61 -5.16
C GLY A 60 -12.86 2.26 -5.20
N SER A 61 -12.91 1.58 -6.36
CA SER A 61 -13.35 0.16 -6.45
C SER A 61 -12.34 -0.79 -5.80
N TRP A 62 -11.07 -0.45 -5.94
CA TRP A 62 -9.91 -1.07 -5.33
C TRP A 62 -9.17 -0.03 -4.48
N VAL A 63 -8.62 -0.47 -3.36
CA VAL A 63 -7.84 0.34 -2.44
C VAL A 63 -6.44 -0.22 -2.36
N TRP A 64 -5.45 0.64 -2.50
CA TRP A 64 -4.04 0.34 -2.28
C TRP A 64 -3.45 1.39 -1.35
N VAL A 65 -2.59 0.97 -0.42
CA VAL A 65 -1.90 1.91 0.46
C VAL A 65 -0.44 1.97 0.05
N LEU A 66 0.02 3.17 -0.25
CA LEU A 66 1.39 3.46 -0.67
C LEU A 66 1.88 4.67 0.11
N ASP A 67 2.87 4.49 0.98
CA ASP A 67 3.36 5.56 1.85
C ASP A 67 4.11 6.64 1.06
N ASP A 68 4.21 7.85 1.62
CA ASP A 68 4.80 9.01 0.94
C ASP A 68 6.31 8.86 0.65
N ASP A 69 6.97 7.83 1.19
CA ASP A 69 8.35 7.44 0.89
C ASP A 69 8.49 6.21 -0.02
N ASP A 70 7.38 5.62 -0.47
CA ASP A 70 7.36 4.50 -1.42
C ASP A 70 7.11 4.99 -2.87
N LEU A 71 7.36 4.11 -3.85
CA LEU A 71 7.12 4.37 -5.27
C LEU A 71 6.30 3.26 -5.89
N CYS A 72 5.38 3.60 -6.79
CA CYS A 72 4.78 2.64 -7.71
C CYS A 72 5.80 2.32 -8.82
N THR A 73 6.12 1.04 -9.00
CA THR A 73 7.16 0.57 -9.93
C THR A 73 6.61 -0.17 -11.14
N PHE A 74 5.29 -0.35 -11.22
CA PHE A 74 4.64 -1.12 -12.29
C PHE A 74 3.58 -0.26 -13.03
N PRO A 75 3.94 0.37 -14.18
CA PRO A 75 3.03 1.25 -14.92
C PRO A 75 1.70 0.60 -15.36
N GLY A 76 1.73 -0.71 -15.65
CA GLY A 76 0.56 -1.49 -16.07
C GLY A 76 -0.32 -2.02 -14.93
N LEU A 77 -0.16 -1.52 -13.69
CA LEU A 77 -0.82 -2.07 -12.50
C LEU A 77 -2.34 -2.17 -12.65
N ILE A 78 -3.00 -1.11 -13.10
CA ILE A 78 -4.46 -1.08 -13.21
C ILE A 78 -4.96 -2.07 -14.26
N GLY A 79 -4.28 -2.17 -15.42
CA GLY A 79 -4.61 -3.15 -16.46
C GLY A 79 -4.53 -4.57 -15.92
N ALA A 80 -3.45 -4.90 -15.21
CA ALA A 80 -3.28 -6.22 -14.61
C ALA A 80 -4.34 -6.55 -13.53
N ILE A 81 -4.79 -5.56 -12.74
CA ILE A 81 -5.91 -5.75 -11.80
C ILE A 81 -7.19 -6.10 -12.57
N ARG A 82 -7.50 -5.40 -13.67
CA ARG A 82 -8.68 -5.68 -14.50
C ARG A 82 -8.64 -7.07 -15.12
N GLU A 83 -7.49 -7.48 -15.64
CA GLU A 83 -7.28 -8.83 -16.19
C GLU A 83 -7.53 -9.91 -15.13
N LEU A 84 -7.03 -9.72 -13.91
CA LEU A 84 -7.30 -10.63 -12.78
C LEU A 84 -8.77 -10.60 -12.36
N GLU A 85 -9.41 -9.42 -12.37
CA GLU A 85 -10.84 -9.27 -12.10
C GLU A 85 -11.70 -10.08 -13.08
N GLU A 86 -11.38 -10.04 -14.37
CA GLU A 86 -12.07 -10.82 -15.39
C GLU A 86 -11.81 -12.33 -15.27
N ALA A 87 -10.57 -12.73 -14.97
CA ALA A 87 -10.18 -14.14 -14.95
C ALA A 87 -10.58 -14.89 -13.67
N GLU A 88 -10.43 -14.23 -12.51
CA GLU A 88 -10.53 -14.89 -11.19
C GLU A 88 -11.56 -14.22 -10.27
N ALA A 89 -11.97 -12.99 -10.59
CA ALA A 89 -12.79 -12.13 -9.75
C ALA A 89 -12.30 -12.05 -8.28
N PRO A 90 -11.04 -11.70 -8.01
CA PRO A 90 -10.53 -11.68 -6.65
C PRO A 90 -11.19 -10.60 -5.78
N ASP A 91 -11.01 -10.77 -4.49
CA ASP A 91 -11.38 -9.82 -3.45
C ASP A 91 -10.13 -9.08 -2.91
N VAL A 92 -8.98 -9.76 -2.96
CA VAL A 92 -7.65 -9.26 -2.57
C VAL A 92 -6.63 -9.71 -3.60
N ILE A 93 -5.74 -8.80 -4.02
CA ILE A 93 -4.63 -9.11 -4.91
C ILE A 93 -3.34 -8.92 -4.11
N ALA A 94 -2.57 -9.99 -4.01
CA ALA A 94 -1.22 -9.93 -3.47
C ALA A 94 -0.23 -9.52 -4.58
N VAL A 95 0.64 -8.57 -4.26
CA VAL A 95 1.72 -8.07 -5.13
C VAL A 95 3.06 -8.13 -4.39
N ARG A 96 4.16 -8.05 -5.13
CA ARG A 96 5.49 -7.93 -4.54
C ARG A 96 5.90 -6.48 -4.38
N VAL A 97 6.74 -6.25 -3.39
CA VAL A 97 7.31 -4.95 -3.07
C VAL A 97 8.81 -5.11 -2.90
N ASP A 98 9.60 -4.26 -3.54
CA ASP A 98 11.04 -4.19 -3.31
C ASP A 98 11.34 -3.38 -2.05
N HIS A 99 11.86 -4.02 -1.01
CA HIS A 99 12.25 -3.38 0.26
C HIS A 99 13.74 -3.00 0.30
N GLY A 100 14.37 -2.82 -0.85
CA GLY A 100 15.77 -2.40 -0.96
C GLY A 100 16.71 -3.44 -0.36
N GLU A 101 17.39 -3.11 0.75
CA GLU A 101 18.33 -4.01 1.42
C GLU A 101 17.69 -5.31 1.92
N PHE A 102 16.38 -5.31 2.18
CA PHE A 102 15.63 -6.50 2.61
C PHE A 102 15.12 -7.35 1.42
N GLY A 103 15.36 -6.88 0.20
CA GLY A 103 14.97 -7.54 -1.04
C GLY A 103 13.46 -7.53 -1.30
N ILE A 104 13.02 -8.38 -2.23
CA ILE A 104 11.62 -8.42 -2.66
C ILE A 104 10.77 -9.24 -1.67
N LEU A 105 9.74 -8.61 -1.13
CA LEU A 105 8.78 -9.20 -0.19
C LEU A 105 7.38 -9.34 -0.81
N PRO A 106 6.66 -10.44 -0.54
CA PRO A 106 7.17 -11.67 0.07
C PRO A 106 8.10 -12.43 -0.91
N PRO A 107 9.12 -13.15 -0.40
CA PRO A 107 9.99 -13.98 -1.22
C PRO A 107 9.25 -15.23 -1.71
N ASP A 108 9.80 -15.93 -2.72
CA ASP A 108 9.15 -17.11 -3.35
C ASP A 108 8.72 -18.18 -2.35
N LYS A 109 9.54 -18.47 -1.34
CA LYS A 109 9.21 -19.43 -0.27
C LYS A 109 7.97 -19.06 0.56
N ARG A 110 7.55 -17.79 0.51
CA ARG A 110 6.36 -17.24 1.18
C ARG A 110 5.25 -16.84 0.20
N TRP A 111 5.52 -16.81 -1.10
CA TRP A 111 4.51 -16.51 -2.12
C TRP A 111 3.35 -17.51 -2.03
N ARG A 112 2.11 -17.02 -2.13
CA ARG A 112 0.89 -17.86 -2.02
C ARG A 112 0.74 -18.60 -0.68
N ARG A 113 1.25 -18.03 0.41
CA ARG A 113 1.11 -18.56 1.78
C ARG A 113 0.46 -17.55 2.70
N ALA A 114 0.03 -18.04 3.86
CA ALA A 114 -0.47 -17.20 4.94
C ALA A 114 0.56 -16.11 5.32
N PRO A 115 0.09 -14.91 5.69
CA PRO A 115 0.97 -13.81 6.05
C PRO A 115 1.85 -14.20 7.24
N ALA A 116 3.11 -13.75 7.18
CA ALA A 116 4.06 -13.91 8.26
C ALA A 116 4.59 -12.53 8.64
N ARG A 117 4.71 -12.28 9.95
CA ARG A 117 5.25 -11.02 10.47
C ARG A 117 6.63 -10.75 9.86
N SER A 118 6.87 -9.49 9.48
CA SER A 118 8.10 -9.02 8.79
C SER A 118 8.28 -9.53 7.36
N TRP A 119 7.30 -10.22 6.77
CA TRP A 119 7.30 -10.67 5.37
C TRP A 119 6.14 -10.07 4.56
N VAL A 120 5.47 -9.07 5.13
CA VAL A 120 4.35 -8.34 4.54
C VAL A 120 4.49 -6.88 4.93
N SER A 121 4.01 -6.01 4.07
CA SER A 121 3.97 -4.56 4.24
C SER A 121 2.65 -4.01 3.69
N THR A 122 2.32 -2.77 4.02
CA THR A 122 1.14 -2.05 3.53
C THR A 122 0.92 -2.19 2.01
N PRO A 123 1.93 -1.95 1.15
CA PRO A 123 1.74 -2.03 -0.30
C PRO A 123 1.68 -3.46 -0.88
N ASN A 124 1.84 -4.53 -0.07
CA ASN A 124 1.79 -5.90 -0.58
C ASN A 124 0.39 -6.39 -0.97
N VAL A 125 -0.67 -5.64 -0.64
CA VAL A 125 -2.04 -6.02 -0.93
C VAL A 125 -2.83 -4.87 -1.55
N ILE A 126 -3.63 -5.21 -2.56
CA ILE A 126 -4.62 -4.34 -3.19
C ILE A 126 -5.99 -4.96 -2.91
N VAL A 127 -6.91 -4.19 -2.34
CA VAL A 127 -8.12 -4.73 -1.67
C VAL A 127 -9.37 -4.16 -2.32
N ARG A 128 -10.33 -5.03 -2.67
CA ARG A 128 -11.61 -4.57 -3.20
C ARG A 128 -12.38 -3.79 -2.13
N ARG A 129 -13.10 -2.75 -2.53
CA ARG A 129 -13.84 -1.83 -1.64
C ARG A 129 -14.63 -2.52 -0.53
N ASP A 130 -15.48 -3.48 -0.87
CA ASP A 130 -16.36 -4.16 0.09
C ASP A 130 -15.56 -4.94 1.15
N VAL A 131 -14.42 -5.50 0.75
CA VAL A 131 -13.49 -6.21 1.62
C VAL A 131 -12.72 -5.22 2.48
N TRP A 132 -12.28 -4.10 1.92
CA TRP A 132 -11.69 -2.99 2.67
C TRP A 132 -12.63 -2.52 3.78
N GLU A 133 -13.88 -2.17 3.47
CA GLU A 133 -14.85 -1.71 4.48
C GLU A 133 -15.08 -2.75 5.57
N ARG A 134 -15.20 -4.02 5.18
CA ARG A 134 -15.40 -5.11 6.13
C ARG A 134 -14.17 -5.34 7.01
N CYS A 135 -12.95 -5.13 6.51
CA CYS A 135 -11.71 -5.57 7.17
C CYS A 135 -10.82 -4.43 7.68
N ARG A 136 -11.11 -3.15 7.38
CA ARG A 136 -10.27 -2.01 7.80
C ARG A 136 -10.11 -1.90 9.31
N HIS A 137 -11.03 -2.44 10.09
CA HIS A 137 -10.90 -2.57 11.55
C HIS A 137 -9.69 -3.44 12.00
N GLY A 138 -9.09 -4.21 11.09
CA GLY A 138 -7.88 -5.00 11.33
C GLY A 138 -6.60 -4.18 11.43
N TRP A 139 -6.62 -2.90 11.03
CA TRP A 139 -5.50 -1.98 11.26
C TRP A 139 -5.38 -1.67 12.76
N THR A 140 -4.21 -1.96 13.34
CA THR A 140 -3.93 -1.69 14.75
C THR A 140 -2.88 -0.60 14.91
N ALA A 141 -2.97 0.20 15.97
CA ALA A 141 -2.08 1.32 16.22
C ALA A 141 -0.69 0.87 16.73
N ARG A 142 0.07 0.16 15.89
CA ARG A 142 1.43 -0.30 16.15
C ARG A 142 2.22 -0.43 14.86
N TYR A 143 3.54 -0.53 14.98
CA TYR A 143 4.44 -0.62 13.82
C TYR A 143 4.10 -1.79 12.88
N SER A 144 3.74 -2.95 13.44
CA SER A 144 3.35 -4.15 12.67
C SER A 144 1.84 -4.23 12.37
N GLY A 145 1.12 -3.11 12.32
CA GLY A 145 -0.33 -3.14 12.08
C GLY A 145 -0.70 -3.56 10.64
N ASP A 146 0.24 -3.45 9.71
CA ASP A 146 0.18 -4.06 8.37
C ASP A 146 -0.01 -5.58 8.42
N PHE A 147 0.79 -6.28 9.23
CA PHE A 147 0.64 -7.70 9.45
C PHE A 147 -0.74 -8.06 10.00
N ASP A 148 -1.31 -7.23 10.88
CA ASP A 148 -2.62 -7.49 11.46
C ASP A 148 -3.74 -7.31 10.44
N PHE A 149 -3.67 -6.26 9.63
CA PHE A 149 -4.63 -6.04 8.55
C PHE A 149 -4.55 -7.15 7.50
N VAL A 150 -3.34 -7.51 7.04
CA VAL A 150 -3.17 -8.60 6.07
C VAL A 150 -3.61 -9.94 6.65
N SER A 151 -3.37 -10.19 7.93
CA SER A 151 -3.90 -11.37 8.63
C SER A 151 -5.43 -11.35 8.70
N THR A 152 -6.03 -10.18 8.94
CA THR A 152 -7.49 -10.01 8.96
C THR A 152 -8.08 -10.33 7.58
N LEU A 153 -7.49 -9.83 6.49
CA LEU A 153 -7.87 -10.19 5.12
C LEU A 153 -7.74 -11.68 4.84
N TRP A 154 -6.65 -12.31 5.31
CA TRP A 154 -6.40 -13.73 5.07
C TRP A 154 -7.46 -14.60 5.72
N TRP A 155 -7.88 -14.26 6.94
CA TRP A 155 -8.86 -15.02 7.71
C TRP A 155 -10.32 -14.58 7.46
N SER A 156 -10.57 -13.56 6.64
CA SER A 156 -11.94 -13.07 6.36
C SER A 156 -12.72 -13.94 5.38
N GLY A 157 -12.10 -14.97 4.79
CA GLY A 157 -12.67 -15.75 3.70
C GLY A 157 -12.65 -15.05 2.33
N ALA A 158 -11.83 -13.99 2.19
CA ALA A 158 -11.65 -13.31 0.90
C ALA A 158 -11.01 -14.25 -0.14
N ARG A 159 -11.34 -14.05 -1.42
CA ARG A 159 -10.68 -14.69 -2.56
C ARG A 159 -9.41 -13.93 -2.91
N TRP A 160 -8.28 -14.62 -2.81
CA TRP A 160 -6.97 -14.06 -3.12
C TRP A 160 -6.56 -14.41 -4.55
N ALA A 161 -6.03 -13.42 -5.26
CA ALA A 161 -5.23 -13.61 -6.46
C ALA A 161 -3.80 -13.14 -6.22
N TRP A 162 -2.87 -13.60 -7.06
CA TRP A 162 -1.45 -13.32 -6.93
C TRP A 162 -0.91 -12.76 -8.23
N LEU A 163 -0.70 -11.45 -8.24
CA LEU A 163 -0.09 -10.74 -9.35
C LEU A 163 1.43 -10.73 -9.13
N ASP A 164 2.15 -11.59 -9.87
CA ASP A 164 3.59 -11.80 -9.71
C ASP A 164 4.41 -10.68 -10.37
N VAL A 165 4.24 -9.46 -9.86
CA VAL A 165 4.94 -8.24 -10.28
C VAL A 165 5.48 -7.51 -9.05
N VAL A 166 6.53 -6.72 -9.25
CA VAL A 166 7.00 -5.76 -8.26
C VAL A 166 6.19 -4.47 -8.44
N ALA A 167 5.12 -4.31 -7.67
CA ALA A 167 4.17 -3.20 -7.81
C ALA A 167 4.67 -1.92 -7.14
N ALA A 168 5.43 -2.05 -6.05
CA ALA A 168 6.05 -0.92 -5.38
C ALA A 168 7.51 -1.18 -5.01
N GLY A 169 8.24 -0.10 -4.76
CA GLY A 169 9.61 -0.13 -4.24
C GLY A 169 9.80 0.91 -3.14
N GLN A 170 10.59 0.55 -2.14
CA GLN A 170 10.97 1.39 -1.01
C GLN A 170 12.41 1.88 -1.24
N PRO A 171 12.61 3.04 -1.90
CA PRO A 171 13.95 3.51 -2.23
C PRO A 171 14.77 3.83 -0.97
N VAL A 172 14.12 4.19 0.15
CA VAL A 172 14.75 4.55 1.42
C VAL A 172 13.86 4.11 2.58
N ALA A 173 14.42 3.40 3.56
CA ALA A 173 13.72 3.09 4.80
C ALA A 173 13.79 4.29 5.77
N MET A 174 12.72 5.09 5.84
CA MET A 174 12.73 6.31 6.66
C MET A 174 12.30 6.10 8.11
N HIS A 175 11.62 5.00 8.44
CA HIS A 175 11.11 4.71 9.79
C HIS A 175 10.31 5.86 10.45
N GLY A 176 9.62 6.68 9.65
CA GLY A 176 8.87 7.86 10.11
C GLY A 176 9.71 9.11 10.33
N ALA A 177 10.98 9.13 9.90
CA ALA A 177 11.81 10.32 9.90
C ALA A 177 11.39 11.31 8.80
N ALA A 178 11.67 12.59 9.05
CA ALA A 178 11.60 13.62 8.00
C ALA A 178 12.73 13.41 6.98
N GLU A 179 12.53 13.86 5.75
CA GLU A 179 13.64 13.93 4.81
C GLU A 179 14.63 14.99 5.30
N GLU A 180 15.91 14.66 5.33
CA GLU A 180 16.94 15.67 5.58
C GLU A 180 16.89 16.64 4.41
N ARG A 181 16.45 17.88 4.66
CA ARG A 181 16.67 18.96 3.69
C ARG A 181 18.17 19.04 3.51
N ALA A 182 18.67 18.68 2.33
CA ALA A 182 20.01 19.07 1.92
C ALA A 182 20.09 20.57 2.18
N GLY A 183 20.92 20.95 3.16
CA GLY A 183 20.96 22.31 3.66
C GLY A 183 21.12 23.26 2.49
N ALA A 184 20.21 24.24 2.39
CA ALA A 184 20.49 25.45 1.63
C ALA A 184 21.77 26.05 2.23
N CYS A 185 22.89 25.79 1.57
CA CYS A 185 24.18 26.40 1.83
C CYS A 185 24.56 27.23 0.61
#